data_AF-A0A1Q9EQ63-F1
#
_entry.id   AF-A0A1Q9EQ63-F1
#
_cell.length_a   1.000
_cell.length_b   1.000
_cell.length_c   1.000
_cell.angle_alpha   90.00
_cell.angle_beta   90.00
_cell.angle_gamma   90.00
#
_symmetry.space_group_name_H-M   'P 1'
#
loop_
_entity.id
_entity.type
_entity.pdbx_description
1 polymer ?
#
loop_
_entity_poly.entity_id
_entity_poly.type
_entity_poly.pdbx_seq_one_letter_code
_entity_poly.pdbx_strand_id
1 'polypeptide(L)'
;MHRPSKKRLNSAPDRLKLTAVGRHPRDPSVSTRLDRHLQETSISSGSWLDTAMRGMPSGMSFKTIFMLCPWMLSLAGPVLPHAFSADPTRESRQTQLEHALSGIFAALPKTAEGTVRSTTAQYALHRLFARLYGWQLYGHSLSGSIPVNTADSAMLLTFGAKMSSNVTQWLHARLSDGGLSITDLATLAAIIEEMVHEEADMRLAAAFRALQMSKQRPLTRNESTSALEAYMASFVMGVELGDLGSESMLELVQEVPEQYPTWPATQEFLQDIQAEVFQNSSSLSFTDLSRVVAAVDEKYGRWQSHECGALKAELLQNEEHPRTGRVRLSDFYSMALKGGQWQFSESSSYLRQIGALDETDPQILRVVVPNYILGLSNCIAASSYYMVCCINECDAHLTRLEEALQSHQATPEAILLALNHTVAPSLQRRLSDIAAHHSGLVPLHGRLFAQWLHHLYPHECPYPHMSGTTSPIRPEVFEEESGQPAEASEEEMIQHVEGAPWRAAPTHEEGMCSHMWSMEEELIDPAAQGLTRLLKEPQSQAVGAQRLAAVLAALCIFSAFGSTFAKEGSGRRWHVSSNSEQPERSAVYSV
;
A
#
# COMPACT_ATOMS: atom_id res chain seq x y z
N MET A 1 -70.49 5.76 40.90
CA MET A 1 -69.25 4.96 40.95
C MET A 1 -69.20 4.01 39.75
N HIS A 2 -68.81 4.49 38.58
CA HIS A 2 -68.60 3.69 37.38
C HIS A 2 -67.51 4.34 36.51
N ARG A 3 -66.63 3.49 35.95
CA ARG A 3 -65.40 3.73 35.16
C ARG A 3 -65.57 4.76 34.03
N PRO A 4 -64.46 5.40 33.57
CA PRO A 4 -63.83 4.87 32.33
C PRO A 4 -62.31 5.08 32.17
N SER A 5 -61.76 4.29 31.22
CA SER A 5 -60.71 4.61 30.24
C SER A 5 -59.22 4.66 30.66
N LYS A 6 -58.46 3.70 30.14
CA LYS A 6 -57.02 3.77 29.91
C LYS A 6 -56.76 4.76 28.76
N LYS A 7 -56.02 5.85 29.03
CA LYS A 7 -55.44 6.71 27.99
C LYS A 7 -53.94 6.43 27.85
N ARG A 8 -53.53 6.30 26.60
CA ARG A 8 -52.14 6.26 26.09
C ARG A 8 -51.35 7.47 26.61
N LEU A 9 -50.10 7.25 26.99
CA LEU A 9 -49.06 8.26 26.85
C LEU A 9 -48.08 7.75 25.79
N ASN A 10 -48.27 8.26 24.58
CA ASN A 10 -47.22 8.37 23.58
C ASN A 10 -46.39 9.61 23.95
N SER A 11 -45.10 9.44 24.18
CA SER A 11 -44.12 10.50 24.02
C SER A 11 -42.80 9.85 23.62
N ALA A 12 -42.63 9.67 22.31
CA ALA A 12 -41.34 9.47 21.70
C ALA A 12 -40.53 10.77 21.89
N PRO A 13 -39.23 10.72 22.20
CA PRO A 13 -38.36 11.86 21.95
C PRO A 13 -38.11 11.93 20.44
N ASP A 14 -38.35 13.11 19.87
CA ASP A 14 -38.09 13.44 18.47
C ASP A 14 -36.64 13.11 18.10
N ARG A 15 -36.45 12.23 17.11
CA ARG A 15 -35.16 11.97 16.46
C ARG A 15 -34.71 13.25 15.76
N LEU A 16 -33.71 13.92 16.31
CA LEU A 16 -32.92 14.91 15.59
C LEU A 16 -32.10 14.18 14.52
N LYS A 17 -32.51 14.37 13.27
CA LYS A 17 -31.74 14.01 12.07
C LYS A 17 -30.45 14.84 12.08
N LEU A 18 -29.31 14.18 12.23
CA LEU A 18 -28.00 14.76 11.92
C LEU A 18 -27.61 14.28 10.54
N THR A 19 -28.09 15.02 9.53
CA THR A 19 -27.48 15.07 8.22
C THR A 19 -26.16 15.81 8.34
N ALA A 20 -25.08 15.26 7.78
CA ALA A 20 -23.81 15.94 7.59
C ALA A 20 -24.02 17.32 6.97
N VAL A 21 -23.66 18.38 7.71
CA VAL A 21 -23.63 19.76 7.23
C VAL A 21 -22.19 20.23 7.23
N GLY A 22 -21.65 20.38 6.02
CA GLY A 22 -20.40 21.06 5.72
C GLY A 22 -20.42 21.58 4.28
N ARG A 23 -21.50 22.25 3.86
CA ARG A 23 -21.58 22.96 2.56
C ARG A 23 -21.40 24.45 2.78
N HIS A 24 -20.30 25.02 2.29
CA HIS A 24 -20.23 26.44 1.90
C HIS A 24 -19.92 26.57 0.40
N PRO A 25 -20.56 27.53 -0.31
CA PRO A 25 -20.46 27.64 -1.77
C PRO A 25 -19.16 28.34 -2.19
N ARG A 26 -18.40 27.73 -3.12
CA ARG A 26 -17.22 28.35 -3.75
C ARG A 26 -17.67 29.40 -4.79
N ASP A 27 -17.17 30.62 -4.59
CA ASP A 27 -17.28 31.76 -5.51
C ASP A 27 -16.46 31.51 -6.80
N PRO A 28 -17.05 31.60 -8.02
CA PRO A 28 -16.35 31.31 -9.28
C PRO A 28 -15.33 32.36 -9.73
N SER A 29 -15.02 33.40 -8.95
CA SER A 29 -14.28 34.57 -9.44
C SER A 29 -12.75 34.56 -9.21
N VAL A 30 -12.17 33.47 -8.68
CA VAL A 30 -10.71 33.38 -8.38
C VAL A 30 -9.89 32.65 -9.46
N SER A 31 -10.55 31.93 -10.39
CA SER A 31 -9.88 31.16 -11.46
C SER A 31 -9.22 32.01 -12.55
N THR A 32 -9.47 33.31 -12.62
CA THR A 32 -8.95 34.18 -13.70
C THR A 32 -7.74 35.02 -13.30
N ARG A 33 -7.15 34.79 -12.11
CA ARG A 33 -5.98 35.54 -11.63
C ARG A 33 -4.67 34.73 -11.59
N LEU A 34 -4.72 33.40 -11.72
CA LEU A 34 -3.52 32.54 -11.79
C LEU A 34 -2.94 32.43 -13.23
N ASP A 35 -3.78 32.52 -14.26
CA ASP A 35 -3.35 32.40 -15.67
C ASP A 35 -2.60 33.62 -16.22
N ARG A 36 -2.55 34.74 -15.46
CA ARG A 36 -1.82 35.96 -15.87
C ARG A 36 -0.40 36.03 -15.28
N HIS A 37 0.01 35.11 -14.41
CA HIS A 37 1.37 35.09 -13.84
C HIS A 37 2.31 34.04 -14.47
N LEU A 38 1.81 33.20 -15.39
CA LEU A 38 2.60 32.17 -16.08
C LEU A 38 3.04 32.55 -17.50
N GLN A 39 2.92 33.82 -17.90
CA GLN A 39 3.35 34.33 -19.21
C GLN A 39 4.48 35.37 -19.19
N GLU A 40 5.04 35.71 -18.02
CA GLU A 40 6.13 36.69 -17.88
C GLU A 40 7.38 36.14 -17.17
N THR A 41 7.85 34.95 -17.53
CA THR A 41 9.26 34.55 -17.28
C THR A 41 9.78 33.65 -18.40
N SER A 42 9.96 34.22 -19.58
CA SER A 42 10.91 33.71 -20.57
C SER A 42 11.98 34.78 -20.72
N ILE A 43 13.24 34.49 -20.39
CA ILE A 43 14.46 35.13 -20.93
C ILE A 43 15.71 34.42 -20.36
N SER A 44 16.63 34.07 -21.27
CA SER A 44 18.08 33.87 -21.09
C SER A 44 18.62 32.52 -20.60
N SER A 45 18.60 31.53 -21.49
CA SER A 45 19.58 30.43 -21.52
C SER A 45 20.82 30.84 -22.34
N GLY A 46 21.95 31.08 -21.68
CA GLY A 46 23.23 31.34 -22.38
C GLY A 46 24.26 32.08 -21.54
N SER A 47 24.90 31.42 -20.57
CA SER A 47 26.03 32.01 -19.82
C SER A 47 26.93 31.01 -19.06
N TRP A 48 26.97 29.72 -19.43
CA TRP A 48 27.80 28.73 -18.71
C TRP A 48 28.89 28.06 -19.55
N LEU A 49 28.88 28.22 -20.88
CA LEU A 49 29.89 27.65 -21.78
C LEU A 49 31.08 28.59 -22.06
N ASP A 50 30.95 29.90 -21.79
CA ASP A 50 32.03 30.88 -22.02
C ASP A 50 33.03 31.02 -20.85
N THR A 51 32.65 30.56 -19.66
CA THR A 51 33.48 30.69 -18.45
C THR A 51 34.43 29.49 -18.27
N ALA A 52 34.14 28.34 -18.89
CA ALA A 52 34.95 27.13 -18.79
C ALA A 52 36.19 27.10 -19.70
N MET A 53 36.35 28.08 -20.60
CA MET A 53 37.46 28.11 -21.57
C MET A 53 38.60 29.09 -21.24
N ARG A 54 38.62 29.69 -20.04
CA ARG A 54 39.67 30.63 -19.61
C ARG A 54 40.52 30.07 -18.49
N GLY A 55 41.27 29.00 -18.74
CA GLY A 55 42.15 28.48 -17.69
C GLY A 55 43.00 27.24 -17.98
N MET A 56 43.31 26.92 -19.25
CA MET A 56 44.16 25.76 -19.56
C MET A 56 45.51 26.18 -20.17
N PRO A 57 46.64 25.68 -19.65
CA PRO A 57 47.97 25.95 -20.19
C PRO A 57 48.20 25.24 -21.52
N SER A 58 48.88 25.94 -22.43
CA SER A 58 49.14 25.57 -23.81
C SER A 58 50.04 24.34 -23.93
N GLY A 59 49.55 23.27 -24.59
CA GLY A 59 50.41 22.22 -25.13
C GLY A 59 50.00 20.76 -24.83
N MET A 60 48.77 20.35 -25.14
CA MET A 60 48.42 18.93 -25.28
C MET A 60 47.45 18.72 -26.46
N SER A 61 47.74 17.72 -27.29
CA SER A 61 47.00 17.39 -28.51
C SER A 61 45.65 16.72 -28.21
N PHE A 62 44.62 17.11 -28.98
CA PHE A 62 43.21 16.67 -28.92
C PHE A 62 43.00 15.14 -28.97
N LYS A 63 44.00 14.35 -29.35
CA LYS A 63 43.91 12.87 -29.42
C LYS A 63 44.10 12.16 -28.07
N THR A 64 44.51 12.85 -27.01
CA THR A 64 44.75 12.23 -25.68
C THR A 64 43.52 12.30 -24.76
N ILE A 65 42.58 13.22 -25.02
CA ILE A 65 41.39 13.44 -24.17
C ILE A 65 40.28 12.41 -24.45
N PHE A 66 40.21 11.86 -25.67
CA PHE A 66 39.16 10.92 -26.06
C PHE A 66 39.38 9.45 -25.63
N MET A 67 40.54 9.09 -25.08
CA MET A 67 40.85 7.72 -24.64
C MET A 67 40.72 7.47 -23.13
N LEU A 68 40.49 8.49 -22.31
CA LEU A 68 40.38 8.35 -20.85
C LEU A 68 38.99 8.69 -20.29
N CYS A 69 38.03 9.06 -21.14
CA CYS A 69 36.69 9.47 -20.72
C CYS A 69 35.58 8.38 -20.64
N PRO A 70 35.78 7.08 -20.94
CA PRO A 70 34.75 6.07 -20.63
C PRO A 70 34.82 5.50 -19.20
N TRP A 71 35.90 5.72 -18.44
CA TRP A 71 36.08 5.12 -17.12
C TRP A 71 35.83 6.07 -15.94
N MET A 72 35.93 7.39 -16.13
CA MET A 72 35.64 8.37 -15.06
C MET A 72 34.16 8.73 -14.92
N LEU A 73 33.34 8.52 -15.96
CA LEU A 73 31.89 8.73 -15.89
C LEU A 73 31.12 7.55 -15.27
N SER A 74 31.80 6.44 -14.94
CA SER A 74 31.20 5.27 -14.29
C SER A 74 31.40 5.23 -12.77
N LEU A 75 32.10 6.21 -12.18
CA LEU A 75 32.35 6.29 -10.73
C LEU A 75 31.64 7.48 -10.04
N ALA A 76 30.91 8.30 -10.79
CA ALA A 76 30.03 9.32 -10.25
C ALA A 76 28.58 8.87 -10.47
N GLY A 77 28.09 8.00 -9.60
CA GLY A 77 26.64 7.83 -9.44
C GLY A 77 26.00 9.18 -9.08
N PRO A 78 24.67 9.35 -9.24
CA PRO A 78 24.00 10.60 -8.94
C PRO A 78 24.29 11.02 -7.49
N VAL A 79 25.14 12.03 -7.34
CA VAL A 79 25.52 12.60 -6.05
C VAL A 79 24.32 13.41 -5.56
N LEU A 80 23.87 13.10 -4.34
CA LEU A 80 22.86 13.87 -3.62
C LEU A 80 23.17 15.38 -3.72
N PRO A 81 22.18 16.24 -4.03
CA PRO A 81 22.39 17.68 -3.87
C PRO A 81 22.81 17.96 -2.42
N HIS A 82 23.80 18.83 -2.24
CA HIS A 82 24.51 19.18 -0.99
C HIS A 82 23.60 19.75 0.15
N ALA A 83 22.30 19.51 0.14
CA ALA A 83 21.36 19.87 1.20
C ALA A 83 21.26 18.81 2.32
N PHE A 84 21.90 17.65 2.18
CA PHE A 84 21.91 16.58 3.18
C PHE A 84 23.32 16.42 3.77
N SER A 85 23.68 17.26 4.74
CA SER A 85 24.91 17.06 5.51
C SER A 85 24.76 15.87 6.46
N ALA A 86 25.85 15.12 6.66
CA ALA A 86 25.97 14.05 7.65
C ALA A 86 25.74 14.59 9.07
N ASP A 87 24.50 14.50 9.55
CA ASP A 87 24.17 14.60 10.97
C ASP A 87 24.36 13.21 11.59
N PRO A 88 25.24 13.05 12.61
CA PRO A 88 25.46 11.78 13.27
C PRO A 88 24.19 11.17 13.89
N THR A 89 23.16 11.98 14.21
CA THR A 89 21.86 11.46 14.65
C THR A 89 21.09 10.82 13.49
N ARG A 90 21.20 11.38 12.28
CA ARG A 90 20.58 10.88 11.05
C ARG A 90 21.25 9.62 10.52
N GLU A 91 22.58 9.54 10.56
CA GLU A 91 23.33 8.32 10.21
C GLU A 91 22.99 7.16 11.15
N SER A 92 22.86 7.45 12.45
CA SER A 92 22.39 6.49 13.45
C SER A 92 20.97 6.01 13.16
N ARG A 93 20.06 6.93 12.79
CA ARG A 93 18.66 6.59 12.47
C ARG A 93 18.54 5.75 11.20
N GLN A 94 19.27 6.11 10.14
CA GLN A 94 19.30 5.34 8.90
C GLN A 94 19.75 3.90 9.15
N THR A 95 20.78 3.69 9.97
CA THR A 95 21.26 2.35 10.34
C THR A 95 20.17 1.53 11.06
N GLN A 96 19.39 2.17 11.93
CA GLN A 96 18.25 1.50 12.60
C GLN A 96 17.17 1.08 11.60
N LEU A 97 16.87 1.95 10.62
CA LEU A 97 15.90 1.66 9.56
C LEU A 97 16.37 0.55 8.63
N GLU A 98 17.65 0.53 8.25
CA GLU A 98 18.25 -0.57 7.49
C GLU A 98 18.14 -1.90 8.25
N HIS A 99 18.43 -1.90 9.55
CA HIS A 99 18.29 -3.09 10.38
C HIS A 99 16.83 -3.56 10.45
N ALA A 100 15.88 -2.63 10.63
CA ALA A 100 14.44 -2.95 10.64
C ALA A 100 13.94 -3.47 9.28
N LEU A 101 14.51 -3.01 8.18
CA LEU A 101 14.21 -3.47 6.81
C LEU A 101 14.86 -4.80 6.46
N SER A 102 15.96 -5.19 7.12
CA SER A 102 16.82 -6.29 6.69
C SER A 102 16.06 -7.60 6.43
N GLY A 103 15.22 -8.02 7.38
CA GLY A 103 14.43 -9.25 7.24
C GLY A 103 13.44 -9.20 6.07
N ILE A 104 12.73 -8.08 5.93
CA ILE A 104 11.79 -7.84 4.81
C ILE A 104 12.58 -7.87 3.49
N PHE A 105 13.62 -7.03 3.37
CA PHE A 105 14.43 -6.88 2.17
C PHE A 105 15.06 -8.20 1.73
N ALA A 106 15.54 -9.04 2.66
CA ALA A 106 16.09 -10.36 2.36
C ALA A 106 15.07 -11.26 1.65
N ALA A 107 13.81 -11.23 2.09
CA ALA A 107 12.74 -12.04 1.52
C ALA A 107 12.12 -11.43 0.24
N LEU A 108 12.44 -10.20 -0.15
CA LEU A 108 11.87 -9.60 -1.36
C LEU A 108 12.54 -10.09 -2.67
N PRO A 109 11.78 -10.14 -3.79
CA PRO A 109 12.34 -10.37 -5.10
C PRO A 109 13.29 -9.22 -5.48
N LYS A 110 14.49 -9.57 -5.93
CA LYS A 110 15.55 -8.62 -6.29
C LYS A 110 15.83 -8.66 -7.78
N THR A 111 16.33 -7.54 -8.30
CA THR A 111 16.95 -7.46 -9.63
C THR A 111 18.30 -8.19 -9.66
N ALA A 112 18.94 -8.25 -10.83
CA ALA A 112 20.27 -8.84 -10.96
C ALA A 112 21.33 -8.07 -10.15
N GLU A 113 21.09 -6.78 -9.92
CA GLU A 113 21.93 -5.85 -9.17
C GLU A 113 21.68 -5.91 -7.65
N GLY A 114 20.72 -6.73 -7.19
CA GLY A 114 20.40 -6.88 -5.78
C GLY A 114 19.49 -5.78 -5.21
N THR A 115 18.90 -4.95 -6.06
CA THR A 115 17.95 -3.87 -5.72
C THR A 115 16.50 -4.34 -5.87
N VAL A 116 15.54 -3.52 -5.43
CA VAL A 116 14.10 -3.78 -5.59
C VAL A 116 13.44 -2.74 -6.50
N ARG A 117 12.47 -3.18 -7.32
CA ARG A 117 11.68 -2.30 -8.20
C ARG A 117 10.61 -1.51 -7.42
N SER A 118 9.92 -0.57 -8.09
CA SER A 118 8.95 0.36 -7.50
C SER A 118 7.88 -0.33 -6.63
N THR A 119 7.17 -1.34 -7.15
CA THR A 119 6.13 -2.08 -6.40
C THR A 119 6.68 -2.76 -5.15
N THR A 120 7.82 -3.44 -5.30
CA THR A 120 8.50 -4.16 -4.23
C THR A 120 9.04 -3.19 -3.17
N ALA A 121 9.54 -2.02 -3.58
CA ALA A 121 9.96 -0.95 -2.69
C ALA A 121 8.77 -0.36 -1.90
N GLN A 122 7.64 -0.13 -2.57
CA GLN A 122 6.43 0.38 -1.93
C GLN A 122 5.93 -0.58 -0.85
N TYR A 123 5.89 -1.88 -1.15
CA TYR A 123 5.55 -2.90 -0.18
C TYR A 123 6.54 -2.95 1.00
N ALA A 124 7.85 -2.83 0.74
CA ALA A 124 8.87 -2.84 1.79
C ALA A 124 8.67 -1.69 2.79
N LEU A 125 8.45 -0.47 2.28
CA LEU A 125 8.18 0.71 3.11
C LEU A 125 6.87 0.56 3.85
N HIS A 126 5.82 0.13 3.16
CA HIS A 126 4.52 -0.11 3.78
C HIS A 126 4.65 -1.06 4.99
N ARG A 127 5.30 -2.22 4.80
CA ARG A 127 5.54 -3.20 5.86
C ARG A 127 6.43 -2.66 6.98
N LEU A 128 7.41 -1.83 6.65
CA LEU A 128 8.27 -1.16 7.65
C LEU A 128 7.45 -0.25 8.56
N PHE A 129 6.68 0.68 7.99
CA PHE A 129 5.90 1.67 8.75
C PHE A 129 4.74 1.03 9.53
N ALA A 130 4.06 0.04 8.93
CA ALA A 130 3.07 -0.76 9.65
C ALA A 130 3.72 -1.50 10.84
N ARG A 131 4.89 -2.13 10.62
CA ARG A 131 5.62 -2.85 11.68
C ARG A 131 6.15 -1.93 12.76
N LEU A 132 6.64 -0.73 12.45
CA LEU A 132 7.27 0.20 13.41
C LEU A 132 6.26 1.06 14.19
N TYR A 133 5.19 1.51 13.54
CA TYR A 133 4.30 2.51 14.12
C TYR A 133 2.81 2.18 14.01
N GLY A 134 2.44 1.16 13.23
CA GLY A 134 1.04 0.91 12.87
C GLY A 134 0.51 1.89 11.82
N TRP A 135 1.39 2.55 11.06
CA TRP A 135 0.99 3.51 10.04
C TRP A 135 0.67 2.81 8.72
N GLN A 136 -0.45 3.20 8.12
CA GLN A 136 -0.84 2.88 6.76
C GLN A 136 -0.58 4.11 5.89
N LEU A 137 0.49 4.07 5.10
CA LEU A 137 0.84 5.17 4.19
C LEU A 137 -0.28 5.40 3.14
N TYR A 138 -0.66 6.63 2.81
CA TYR A 138 -1.63 6.82 1.71
C TYR A 138 -1.09 6.23 0.40
N GLY A 139 -1.97 5.90 -0.55
CA GLY A 139 -1.58 5.42 -1.87
C GLY A 139 -1.00 4.00 -1.91
N HIS A 140 -0.94 3.27 -0.79
CA HIS A 140 -0.85 1.82 -0.81
C HIS A 140 -2.27 1.24 -0.70
N SER A 141 -2.60 0.28 -1.56
CA SER A 141 -3.64 -0.68 -1.23
C SER A 141 -2.95 -1.96 -0.79
N LEU A 142 -3.18 -2.36 0.45
CA LEU A 142 -2.75 -3.66 0.99
C LEU A 142 -3.51 -4.83 0.35
N SER A 143 -4.63 -4.57 -0.33
CA SER A 143 -5.50 -5.61 -0.88
C SER A 143 -5.29 -5.85 -2.37
N GLY A 144 -4.08 -5.57 -2.89
CA GLY A 144 -3.77 -5.84 -4.29
C GLY A 144 -4.64 -5.06 -5.27
N SER A 145 -5.19 -3.89 -4.91
CA SER A 145 -6.09 -3.12 -5.79
C SER A 145 -5.43 -1.94 -6.53
N ILE A 146 -4.10 -1.92 -6.67
CA ILE A 146 -3.45 -1.02 -7.62
C ILE A 146 -3.16 -1.80 -8.91
N PRO A 147 -3.75 -1.42 -10.06
CA PRO A 147 -3.40 -2.00 -11.34
C PRO A 147 -1.88 -1.95 -11.55
N VAL A 148 -1.26 -3.11 -11.81
CA VAL A 148 0.20 -3.28 -12.02
C VAL A 148 0.76 -2.35 -13.12
N ASN A 149 -0.10 -1.84 -14.01
CA ASN A 149 0.28 -0.94 -15.10
C ASN A 149 0.56 0.52 -14.67
N THR A 150 0.36 0.89 -13.39
CA THR A 150 0.66 2.24 -12.86
C THR A 150 1.75 2.26 -11.78
N ALA A 151 2.46 1.15 -11.58
CA ALA A 151 3.40 0.93 -10.49
C ALA A 151 4.61 1.89 -10.43
N ASP A 152 5.18 2.27 -11.57
CA ASP A 152 6.29 3.25 -11.62
C ASP A 152 5.82 4.66 -11.22
N SER A 153 4.52 4.92 -11.32
CA SER A 153 3.88 6.18 -10.94
C SER A 153 3.32 6.16 -9.52
N ALA A 154 3.01 5.01 -8.90
CA ALA A 154 2.32 4.99 -7.59
C ALA A 154 3.14 5.59 -6.44
N MET A 155 4.42 5.21 -6.28
CA MET A 155 5.29 5.77 -5.24
C MET A 155 5.58 7.27 -5.49
N LEU A 156 5.79 7.65 -6.76
CA LEU A 156 6.12 9.01 -7.16
C LEU A 156 4.89 9.95 -7.11
N LEU A 157 3.69 9.44 -7.41
CA LEU A 157 2.43 10.19 -7.32
C LEU A 157 1.99 10.37 -5.86
N THR A 158 2.25 9.37 -5.01
CA THR A 158 1.83 9.41 -3.60
C THR A 158 2.74 10.30 -2.76
N PHE A 159 4.05 10.07 -2.84
CA PHE A 159 5.03 10.79 -2.02
C PHE A 159 5.77 11.86 -2.80
N GLY A 160 6.11 11.60 -4.07
CA GLY A 160 6.89 12.52 -4.89
C GLY A 160 6.20 13.86 -5.16
N ALA A 161 4.87 13.93 -5.10
CA ALA A 161 4.13 15.20 -5.19
C ALA A 161 4.25 16.07 -3.92
N LYS A 162 4.49 15.44 -2.76
CA LYS A 162 4.65 16.11 -1.46
C LYS A 162 6.10 16.24 -1.02
N MET A 163 7.03 15.58 -1.71
CA MET A 163 8.47 15.66 -1.51
C MET A 163 9.09 16.85 -2.26
N SER A 164 10.26 17.29 -1.83
CA SER A 164 11.03 18.29 -2.57
C SER A 164 11.38 17.80 -3.98
N SER A 165 11.48 18.71 -4.95
CA SER A 165 11.84 18.40 -6.34
C SER A 165 13.14 17.59 -6.45
N ASN A 166 14.08 17.84 -5.53
CA ASN A 166 15.36 17.15 -5.47
C ASN A 166 15.20 15.66 -5.10
N VAL A 167 14.37 15.36 -4.09
CA VAL A 167 14.10 13.99 -3.65
C VAL A 167 13.34 13.24 -4.74
N THR A 168 12.34 13.88 -5.36
CA THR A 168 11.57 13.30 -6.45
C THR A 168 12.44 12.99 -7.66
N GLN A 169 13.36 13.89 -8.02
CA GLN A 169 14.32 13.67 -9.11
C GLN A 169 15.30 12.53 -8.78
N TRP A 170 15.81 12.48 -7.54
CA TRP A 170 16.70 11.41 -7.08
C TRP A 170 15.99 10.04 -7.12
N LEU A 171 14.76 9.96 -6.62
CA LEU A 171 13.95 8.75 -6.62
C LEU A 171 13.68 8.27 -8.06
N HIS A 172 13.32 9.20 -8.95
CA HIS A 172 13.09 8.89 -10.36
C HIS A 172 14.36 8.34 -11.04
N ALA A 173 15.53 8.92 -10.75
CA ALA A 173 16.79 8.44 -11.28
C ALA A 173 17.11 7.02 -10.81
N ARG A 174 16.93 6.71 -9.52
CA ARG A 174 17.15 5.36 -8.97
C ARG A 174 16.20 4.31 -9.54
N LEU A 175 14.91 4.63 -9.63
CA LEU A 175 13.92 3.72 -10.22
C LEU A 175 14.20 3.47 -11.71
N SER A 176 14.76 4.44 -12.42
CA SER A 176 15.21 4.28 -13.81
C SER A 176 16.50 3.47 -13.94
N ASP A 177 17.38 3.52 -12.94
CA ASP A 177 18.73 2.92 -12.92
C ASP A 177 18.78 1.54 -12.23
N GLY A 178 17.70 0.77 -12.33
CA GLY A 178 17.67 -0.62 -11.84
C GLY A 178 17.06 -0.82 -10.46
N GLY A 179 16.55 0.20 -9.78
CA GLY A 179 15.76 0.08 -8.55
C GLY A 179 16.45 0.60 -7.29
N LEU A 180 15.89 0.27 -6.12
CA LEU A 180 16.31 0.79 -4.82
C LEU A 180 17.06 -0.27 -4.01
N SER A 181 18.22 0.11 -3.46
CA SER A 181 18.92 -0.70 -2.46
C SER A 181 18.26 -0.57 -1.08
N ILE A 182 18.67 -1.41 -0.12
CA ILE A 182 18.22 -1.27 1.27
C ILE A 182 18.57 0.11 1.86
N THR A 183 19.72 0.66 1.49
CA THR A 183 20.16 2.00 1.91
C THR A 183 19.29 3.09 1.30
N ASP A 184 18.91 2.96 0.02
CA ASP A 184 17.98 3.90 -0.60
C ASP A 184 16.60 3.84 0.07
N LEU A 185 16.10 2.63 0.40
CA LEU A 185 14.83 2.45 1.12
C LEU A 185 14.88 3.06 2.53
N ALA A 186 15.96 2.84 3.28
CA ALA A 186 16.13 3.43 4.61
C ALA A 186 16.22 4.96 4.56
N THR A 187 16.88 5.51 3.53
CA THR A 187 16.92 6.96 3.28
C THR A 187 15.52 7.50 3.00
N LEU A 188 14.74 6.83 2.15
CA LEU A 188 13.38 7.22 1.82
C LEU A 188 12.45 7.12 3.04
N ALA A 189 12.60 6.09 3.87
CA ALA A 189 11.89 5.96 5.14
C ALA A 189 12.22 7.12 6.09
N ALA A 190 13.50 7.48 6.25
CA ALA A 190 13.90 8.60 7.09
C ALA A 190 13.32 9.94 6.61
N ILE A 191 13.23 10.15 5.30
CA ILE A 191 12.58 11.34 4.72
C ILE A 191 11.08 11.36 5.05
N ILE A 192 10.39 10.23 4.95
CA ILE A 192 8.97 10.14 5.31
C ILE A 192 8.76 10.42 6.81
N GLU A 193 9.61 9.89 7.69
CA GLU A 193 9.57 10.18 9.13
C GLU A 193 9.74 11.69 9.40
N GLU A 194 10.73 12.32 8.77
CA GLU A 194 11.00 13.76 8.91
C GLU A 194 9.78 14.60 8.47
N MET A 195 9.16 14.25 7.34
CA MET A 195 7.94 14.93 6.84
C MET A 195 6.74 14.77 7.77
N VAL A 196 6.58 13.60 8.39
CA VAL A 196 5.51 13.35 9.37
C VAL A 196 5.74 14.21 10.62
N HIS A 197 6.96 14.25 11.14
CA HIS A 197 7.30 15.06 12.31
C HIS A 197 7.10 16.56 12.04
N GLU A 198 7.43 17.05 10.84
CA GLU A 198 7.16 18.44 10.43
C GLU A 198 5.65 18.76 10.42
N GLU A 199 4.81 17.85 9.91
CA GLU A 199 3.35 18.02 9.95
C GLU A 199 2.80 18.02 11.38
N ALA A 200 3.34 17.17 12.24
CA ALA A 200 2.97 17.12 13.64
C ALA A 200 3.30 18.44 14.37
N ASP A 201 4.47 19.03 14.10
CA ASP A 201 4.86 20.34 14.62
C ASP A 201 3.94 21.47 14.11
N MET A 202 3.50 21.42 12.86
CA MET A 202 2.53 22.37 12.31
C MET A 202 1.18 22.29 13.02
N ARG A 203 0.68 21.08 13.28
CA ARG A 203 -0.56 20.86 14.02
C ARG A 203 -0.43 21.31 15.49
N LEU A 204 0.70 21.02 16.15
CA LEU A 204 0.97 21.51 17.50
C LEU A 204 1.03 23.05 17.54
N ALA A 205 1.62 23.69 16.52
CA ALA A 205 1.62 25.14 16.41
C ALA A 205 0.20 25.72 16.21
N ALA A 206 -0.70 25.00 15.54
CA ALA A 206 -2.11 25.38 15.45
C ALA A 206 -2.81 25.30 16.81
N ALA A 207 -2.54 24.26 17.62
CA ALA A 207 -3.02 24.15 19.01
C ALA A 207 -2.60 25.34 19.88
N PHE A 208 -1.33 25.74 19.80
CA PHE A 208 -0.85 26.94 20.50
C PHE A 208 -1.58 28.21 20.06
N ARG A 209 -1.87 28.34 18.77
CA ARG A 209 -2.58 29.50 18.22
C ARG A 209 -4.04 29.54 18.68
N ALA A 210 -4.72 28.39 18.68
CA ALA A 210 -6.10 28.27 19.14
C ALA A 210 -6.24 28.62 20.63
N LEU A 211 -5.33 28.09 21.46
CA LEU A 211 -5.31 28.30 22.91
C LEU A 211 -4.64 29.60 23.35
N GLN A 212 -4.22 30.46 22.41
CA GLN A 212 -3.53 31.73 22.68
C GLN A 212 -2.26 31.58 23.53
N MET A 213 -1.53 30.48 23.36
CA MET A 213 -0.30 30.17 24.08
C MET A 213 0.95 30.66 23.33
N SER A 214 1.97 31.10 24.08
CA SER A 214 3.24 31.54 23.51
C SER A 214 4.21 30.36 23.35
N LYS A 215 4.82 30.24 22.16
CA LYS A 215 5.88 29.25 21.87
C LYS A 215 7.24 29.62 22.49
N GLN A 216 7.41 30.86 22.96
CA GLN A 216 8.69 31.40 23.42
C GLN A 216 8.93 31.18 24.91
N ARG A 217 7.90 30.81 25.67
CA ARG A 217 8.02 30.51 27.10
C ARG A 217 7.72 29.03 27.38
N PRO A 218 8.27 28.47 28.46
CA PRO A 218 7.79 27.21 28.99
C PRO A 218 6.31 27.31 29.41
N LEU A 219 5.57 26.23 29.17
CA LEU A 219 4.20 26.00 29.60
C LEU A 219 4.18 25.22 30.91
N THR A 220 3.20 25.50 31.76
CA THR A 220 2.90 24.66 32.93
C THR A 220 2.37 23.29 32.49
N ARG A 221 2.37 22.29 33.39
CA ARG A 221 1.81 20.96 33.10
C ARG A 221 0.38 21.04 32.53
N ASN A 222 -0.50 21.84 33.11
CA ASN A 222 -1.89 21.97 32.64
C ASN A 222 -1.96 22.61 31.24
N GLU A 223 -1.19 23.66 31.00
CA GLU A 223 -1.12 24.30 29.68
C GLU A 223 -0.58 23.31 28.62
N SER A 224 0.44 22.52 28.97
CA SER A 224 0.97 21.46 28.13
C SER A 224 -0.06 20.39 27.82
N THR A 225 -0.81 19.92 28.82
CA THR A 225 -1.89 18.95 28.63
C THR A 225 -2.95 19.49 27.69
N SER A 226 -3.42 20.73 27.87
CA SER A 226 -4.40 21.33 26.97
C SER A 226 -3.89 21.46 25.53
N ALA A 227 -2.60 21.80 25.34
CA ALA A 227 -2.00 21.86 24.00
C ALA A 227 -1.93 20.48 23.33
N LEU A 228 -1.59 19.42 24.09
CA LEU A 228 -1.56 18.04 23.60
C LEU A 228 -2.97 17.50 23.30
N GLU A 229 -3.95 17.83 24.14
CA GLU A 229 -5.35 17.46 23.89
C GLU A 229 -5.92 18.16 22.66
N ALA A 230 -5.63 19.45 22.46
CA ALA A 230 -6.04 20.16 21.24
C ALA A 230 -5.37 19.59 19.98
N TYR A 231 -4.07 19.25 20.07
CA TYR A 231 -3.37 18.52 19.02
C TYR A 231 -4.09 17.20 18.71
N MET A 232 -4.31 16.37 19.73
CA MET A 232 -4.83 15.03 19.57
C MET A 232 -6.29 15.01 19.14
N ALA A 233 -7.11 15.96 19.60
CA ALA A 233 -8.49 16.13 19.16
C ALA A 233 -8.54 16.39 17.65
N SER A 234 -7.70 17.31 17.16
CA SER A 234 -7.61 17.54 15.71
C SER A 234 -7.10 16.33 14.93
N PHE A 235 -6.28 15.49 15.57
CA PHE A 235 -5.78 14.25 14.97
C PHE A 235 -6.85 13.14 14.92
N VAL A 236 -7.50 12.80 16.02
CA VAL A 236 -8.50 11.71 16.01
C VAL A 236 -9.74 12.05 15.18
N MET A 237 -10.08 13.34 15.10
CA MET A 237 -11.19 13.83 14.27
C MET A 237 -10.83 13.95 12.79
N GLY A 238 -9.59 13.65 12.39
CA GLY A 238 -9.19 13.58 10.99
C GLY A 238 -9.19 14.92 10.25
N VAL A 239 -8.94 16.03 10.95
CA VAL A 239 -9.01 17.37 10.34
C VAL A 239 -7.72 17.72 9.63
N GLU A 240 -7.84 18.12 8.36
CA GLU A 240 -6.72 18.57 7.54
C GLU A 240 -6.06 19.82 8.12
N LEU A 241 -4.73 19.92 8.02
CA LEU A 241 -3.97 21.08 8.52
C LEU A 241 -4.49 22.43 8.00
N GLY A 242 -4.97 22.47 6.75
CA GLY A 242 -5.48 23.70 6.12
C GLY A 242 -6.75 24.24 6.78
N ASP A 243 -7.53 23.37 7.42
CA ASP A 243 -8.82 23.69 8.05
C ASP A 243 -8.69 23.93 9.57
N LEU A 244 -7.48 23.85 10.13
CA LEU A 244 -7.19 24.10 11.54
C LEU A 244 -7.16 25.59 11.90
N GLY A 245 -8.32 26.24 11.78
CA GLY A 245 -8.60 27.55 12.37
C GLY A 245 -8.65 27.48 13.90
N SER A 246 -8.42 28.62 14.56
CA SER A 246 -8.49 28.71 16.04
C SER A 246 -9.88 28.34 16.59
N GLU A 247 -10.95 28.75 15.90
CA GLU A 247 -12.34 28.45 16.28
C GLU A 247 -12.64 26.96 16.08
N SER A 248 -12.39 26.43 14.89
CA SER A 248 -12.56 25.02 14.56
C SER A 248 -11.84 24.11 15.56
N MET A 249 -10.62 24.45 15.95
CA MET A 249 -9.87 23.64 16.90
C MET A 249 -10.47 23.62 18.31
N LEU A 250 -11.04 24.75 18.76
CA LEU A 250 -11.71 24.80 20.06
C LEU A 250 -13.04 24.02 20.03
N GLU A 251 -13.75 24.04 18.91
CA GLU A 251 -14.94 23.21 18.69
C GLU A 251 -14.59 21.72 18.74
N LEU A 252 -13.53 21.29 18.05
CA LEU A 252 -13.07 19.90 18.06
C LEU A 252 -12.77 19.39 19.48
N VAL A 253 -12.12 20.20 20.31
CA VAL A 253 -11.81 19.82 21.71
C VAL A 253 -13.10 19.64 22.54
N GLN A 254 -14.16 20.38 22.23
CA GLN A 254 -15.44 20.26 22.92
C GLN A 254 -16.25 19.04 22.46
N GLU A 255 -16.20 18.73 21.17
CA GLU A 255 -17.02 17.69 20.56
C GLU A 255 -16.37 16.30 20.58
N VAL A 256 -15.04 16.22 20.68
CA VAL A 256 -14.32 14.93 20.62
C VAL A 256 -14.82 13.88 21.62
N PRO A 257 -15.24 14.19 22.87
CA PRO A 257 -15.74 13.16 23.78
C PRO A 257 -17.08 12.56 23.35
N GLU A 258 -17.85 13.27 22.51
CA GLU A 258 -19.14 12.80 21.99
C GLU A 258 -18.95 11.92 20.74
N GLN A 259 -17.95 12.25 19.92
CA GLN A 259 -17.70 11.57 18.64
C GLN A 259 -16.66 10.45 18.74
N TYR A 260 -15.78 10.49 19.74
CA TYR A 260 -14.71 9.52 19.97
C TYR A 260 -14.82 8.94 21.39
N PRO A 261 -15.62 7.87 21.59
CA PRO A 261 -15.96 7.36 22.93
C PRO A 261 -14.75 6.94 23.80
N THR A 262 -13.62 6.62 23.18
CA THR A 262 -12.38 6.23 23.85
C THR A 262 -11.48 7.42 24.20
N TRP A 263 -11.94 8.65 24.00
CA TRP A 263 -11.21 9.87 24.33
C TRP A 263 -10.61 9.90 25.74
N PRO A 264 -11.28 9.45 26.82
CA PRO A 264 -10.66 9.38 28.14
C PRO A 264 -9.40 8.52 28.19
N ALA A 265 -9.40 7.38 27.48
CA ALA A 265 -8.22 6.53 27.39
C ALA A 265 -7.10 7.19 26.58
N THR A 266 -7.45 7.96 25.54
CA THR A 266 -6.48 8.77 24.78
C THR A 266 -5.85 9.85 25.67
N GLN A 267 -6.60 10.50 26.54
CA GLN A 267 -6.07 11.48 27.49
C GLN A 267 -5.07 10.83 28.47
N GLU A 268 -5.38 9.64 28.98
CA GLU A 268 -4.44 8.87 29.82
C GLU A 268 -3.16 8.52 29.07
N PHE A 269 -3.28 8.05 27.82
CA PHE A 269 -2.13 7.79 26.96
C PHE A 269 -1.25 9.03 26.75
N LEU A 270 -1.83 10.21 26.47
CA LEU A 270 -1.07 11.45 26.32
C LEU A 270 -0.29 11.80 27.59
N GLN A 271 -0.90 11.59 28.77
CA GLN A 271 -0.24 11.84 30.05
C GLN A 271 0.94 10.89 30.29
N ASP A 272 0.78 9.61 29.93
CA ASP A 272 1.84 8.60 30.04
C ASP A 272 3.03 8.93 29.13
N ILE A 273 2.78 9.30 27.87
CA ILE A 273 3.86 9.69 26.95
C ILE A 273 4.54 10.99 27.42
N GLN A 274 3.76 11.97 27.87
CA GLN A 274 4.31 13.21 28.44
C GLN A 274 5.22 12.92 29.65
N ALA A 275 4.82 11.99 30.52
CA ALA A 275 5.60 11.57 31.68
C ALA A 275 6.84 10.75 31.30
N GLU A 276 6.76 9.90 30.28
CA GLU A 276 7.90 9.12 29.79
C GLU A 276 9.00 10.02 29.23
N VAL A 277 8.65 10.98 28.36
CA VAL A 277 9.64 11.82 27.68
C VAL A 277 10.24 12.87 28.63
N PHE A 278 9.48 13.38 29.62
CA PHE A 278 9.91 14.54 30.42
C PHE A 278 9.92 14.34 31.95
N GLN A 279 9.52 13.16 32.45
CA GLN A 279 9.57 12.74 33.85
C GLN A 279 9.03 13.80 34.84
N ASN A 280 9.93 14.42 35.61
CA ASN A 280 9.64 15.31 36.74
C ASN A 280 9.67 16.81 36.37
N SER A 281 9.79 17.17 35.09
CA SER A 281 9.83 18.57 34.70
C SER A 281 8.49 19.26 35.01
N SER A 282 8.54 20.41 35.69
CA SER A 282 7.35 21.19 36.05
C SER A 282 6.87 22.12 34.93
N SER A 283 7.70 22.32 33.90
CA SER A 283 7.37 23.16 32.75
C SER A 283 8.01 22.65 31.46
N LEU A 284 7.32 22.79 30.33
CA LEU A 284 7.75 22.27 29.02
C LEU A 284 7.83 23.39 27.98
N SER A 285 8.93 23.47 27.24
CA SER A 285 9.02 24.37 26.07
C SER A 285 8.25 23.82 24.87
N PHE A 286 8.09 24.63 23.82
CA PHE A 286 7.53 24.15 22.56
C PHE A 286 8.35 23.00 21.96
N THR A 287 9.69 23.10 22.01
CA THR A 287 10.58 22.03 21.53
C THR A 287 10.44 20.75 22.35
N ASP A 288 10.14 20.87 23.64
CA ASP A 288 9.85 19.70 24.47
C ASP A 288 8.54 19.04 24.05
N LEU A 289 7.48 19.82 23.86
CA LEU A 289 6.19 19.31 23.40
C LEU A 289 6.24 18.73 21.98
N SER A 290 7.07 19.27 21.10
CA SER A 290 7.37 18.68 19.78
C SER A 290 7.91 17.25 19.92
N ARG A 291 8.83 17.00 20.86
CA ARG A 291 9.30 15.62 21.14
C ARG A 291 8.21 14.74 21.75
N VAL A 292 7.31 15.29 22.58
CA VAL A 292 6.14 14.52 23.09
C VAL A 292 5.27 14.10 21.92
N VAL A 293 4.93 15.04 21.03
CA VAL A 293 4.05 14.80 19.89
C VAL A 293 4.68 13.80 18.91
N ALA A 294 5.98 13.90 18.62
CA ALA A 294 6.68 12.90 17.82
C ALA A 294 6.57 11.49 18.44
N ALA A 295 6.77 11.38 19.76
CA ALA A 295 6.61 10.10 20.48
C ALA A 295 5.15 9.61 20.51
N VAL A 296 4.19 10.52 20.57
CA VAL A 296 2.75 10.22 20.46
C VAL A 296 2.47 9.60 19.10
N ASP A 297 2.85 10.25 18.00
CA ASP A 297 2.58 9.78 16.64
C ASP A 297 3.20 8.40 16.37
N GLU A 298 4.42 8.17 16.86
CA GLU A 298 5.13 6.89 16.71
C GLU A 298 4.47 5.74 17.50
N LYS A 299 3.82 6.03 18.63
CA LYS A 299 3.24 5.02 19.52
C LYS A 299 1.73 4.86 19.37
N TYR A 300 1.05 5.89 18.87
CA TYR A 300 -0.41 5.95 18.86
C TYR A 300 -1.03 4.81 18.05
N GLY A 301 -0.47 4.47 16.88
CA GLY A 301 -1.05 3.42 16.04
C GLY A 301 -1.06 2.04 16.69
N ARG A 302 -0.01 1.70 17.45
CA ARG A 302 -0.01 0.45 18.23
C ARG A 302 -0.93 0.50 19.43
N TRP A 303 -1.00 1.64 20.11
CA TRP A 303 -1.89 1.82 21.25
C TRP A 303 -3.36 1.70 20.82
N GLN A 304 -3.74 2.35 19.71
CA GLN A 304 -5.09 2.31 19.16
C GLN A 304 -5.48 0.89 18.70
N SER A 305 -4.53 0.06 18.26
CA SER A 305 -4.78 -1.31 17.84
C SER A 305 -5.48 -2.18 18.90
N HIS A 306 -5.48 -1.80 20.18
CA HIS A 306 -6.28 -2.47 21.22
C HIS A 306 -7.78 -2.38 20.95
N GLU A 307 -8.27 -1.27 20.40
CA GLU A 307 -9.68 -1.08 20.04
C GLU A 307 -10.10 -2.02 18.90
N CYS A 308 -9.24 -2.15 17.89
CA CYS A 308 -9.42 -3.10 16.80
C CYS A 308 -9.51 -4.55 17.30
N GLY A 309 -8.70 -4.91 18.30
CA GLY A 309 -8.74 -6.23 18.93
C GLY A 309 -10.06 -6.51 19.63
N ALA A 310 -10.63 -5.52 20.32
CA ALA A 310 -11.94 -5.64 20.97
C ALA A 310 -13.08 -5.78 19.94
N LEU A 311 -13.06 -4.95 18.89
CA LEU A 311 -14.02 -5.00 17.78
C LEU A 311 -14.02 -6.38 17.10
N LYS A 312 -12.82 -6.88 16.78
CA LYS A 312 -12.60 -8.21 16.20
C LYS A 312 -13.11 -9.31 17.13
N ALA A 313 -12.81 -9.24 18.42
CA ALA A 313 -13.25 -10.26 19.38
C ALA A 313 -14.78 -10.35 19.47
N GLU A 314 -15.50 -9.24 19.36
CA GLU A 314 -16.97 -9.23 19.33
C GLU A 314 -17.53 -9.92 18.07
N LEU A 315 -16.92 -9.67 16.91
CA LEU A 315 -17.28 -10.35 15.66
C LEU A 315 -17.00 -11.86 15.75
N LEU A 316 -15.83 -12.26 16.24
CA LEU A 316 -15.45 -13.68 16.31
C LEU A 316 -16.28 -14.47 17.34
N GLN A 317 -16.80 -13.83 18.39
CA GLN A 317 -17.78 -14.45 19.30
C GLN A 317 -19.08 -14.84 18.58
N ASN A 318 -19.40 -14.17 17.47
CA ASN A 318 -20.58 -14.39 16.65
C ASN A 318 -20.28 -15.10 15.33
N GLU A 319 -19.14 -15.81 15.25
CA GLU A 319 -18.80 -16.63 14.09
C GLU A 319 -19.90 -17.65 13.76
N GLU A 320 -20.17 -17.84 12.47
CA GLU A 320 -21.13 -18.84 12.01
C GLU A 320 -20.68 -20.26 12.41
N HIS A 321 -19.40 -20.53 12.21
CA HIS A 321 -18.73 -21.78 12.50
C HIS A 321 -17.35 -21.51 13.10
N PRO A 322 -16.87 -22.35 14.03
CA PRO A 322 -15.56 -22.13 14.64
C PRO A 322 -14.44 -22.10 13.61
N ARG A 323 -13.56 -21.10 13.72
CA ARG A 323 -12.34 -20.95 12.91
C ARG A 323 -12.61 -20.71 11.42
N THR A 324 -13.66 -19.97 11.09
CA THR A 324 -13.89 -19.51 9.71
C THR A 324 -13.56 -18.05 9.50
N GLY A 325 -13.47 -17.27 10.58
CA GLY A 325 -13.29 -15.83 10.52
C GLY A 325 -14.44 -15.12 9.78
N ARG A 326 -15.64 -15.71 9.82
CA ARG A 326 -16.82 -15.24 9.10
C ARG A 326 -18.03 -15.17 10.01
N VAL A 327 -18.69 -14.03 9.94
CA VAL A 327 -19.95 -13.75 10.62
C VAL A 327 -21.04 -13.63 9.56
N ARG A 328 -22.22 -14.22 9.77
CA ARG A 328 -23.32 -14.03 8.81
C ARG A 328 -23.76 -12.57 8.85
N LEU A 329 -24.08 -12.00 7.69
CA LEU A 329 -24.53 -10.61 7.62
C LEU A 329 -25.78 -10.36 8.50
N SER A 330 -26.64 -11.37 8.64
CA SER A 330 -27.79 -11.31 9.56
C SER A 330 -27.39 -11.26 11.04
N ASP A 331 -26.34 -11.97 11.45
CA ASP A 331 -25.82 -11.91 12.82
C ASP A 331 -25.12 -10.56 13.06
N PHE A 332 -24.37 -10.06 12.06
CA PHE A 332 -23.77 -8.72 12.04
C PHE A 332 -24.81 -7.62 12.28
N TYR A 333 -25.89 -7.58 11.48
CA TYR A 333 -26.97 -6.61 11.66
C TYR A 333 -27.81 -6.85 12.92
N SER A 334 -27.94 -8.10 13.38
CA SER A 334 -28.62 -8.36 14.65
C SER A 334 -27.85 -7.73 15.84
N MET A 335 -26.51 -7.66 15.77
CA MET A 335 -25.71 -6.97 16.80
C MET A 335 -25.97 -5.47 16.83
N ALA A 336 -26.07 -4.82 15.66
CA ALA A 336 -26.43 -3.40 15.57
C ALA A 336 -27.87 -3.13 16.04
N LEU A 337 -28.85 -3.88 15.54
CA LEU A 337 -30.27 -3.66 15.85
C LEU A 337 -30.65 -4.01 17.31
N LYS A 338 -30.08 -5.09 17.87
CA LYS A 338 -30.54 -5.69 19.13
C LYS A 338 -29.46 -5.79 20.20
N GLY A 339 -28.19 -5.86 19.78
CA GLY A 339 -27.04 -6.08 20.67
C GLY A 339 -26.44 -4.80 21.26
N GLY A 340 -26.89 -3.62 20.80
CA GLY A 340 -26.32 -2.33 21.21
C GLY A 340 -24.97 -2.02 20.58
N GLN A 341 -24.50 -2.86 19.64
CA GLN A 341 -23.25 -2.68 18.90
C GLN A 341 -23.54 -1.92 17.60
N TRP A 342 -23.97 -0.67 17.73
CA TRP A 342 -24.43 0.19 16.64
C TRP A 342 -23.37 0.36 15.53
N GLN A 343 -22.09 0.19 15.85
CA GLN A 343 -20.98 0.32 14.91
C GLN A 343 -20.94 -0.78 13.82
N PHE A 344 -21.69 -1.87 13.98
CA PHE A 344 -21.78 -2.95 12.98
C PHE A 344 -22.94 -2.71 12.00
N SER A 345 -22.96 -1.54 11.36
CA SER A 345 -24.09 -1.07 10.54
C SER A 345 -23.77 -0.85 9.07
N GLU A 346 -22.56 -1.17 8.59
CA GLU A 346 -22.20 -0.95 7.19
C GLU A 346 -23.12 -1.68 6.19
N SER A 347 -23.49 -1.00 5.10
CA SER A 347 -24.37 -1.52 4.07
C SER A 347 -23.73 -2.67 3.31
N SER A 348 -24.57 -3.57 2.80
CA SER A 348 -24.10 -4.71 2.01
C SER A 348 -23.35 -4.27 0.74
N SER A 349 -23.71 -3.11 0.16
CA SER A 349 -23.00 -2.52 -0.96
C SER A 349 -21.60 -2.01 -0.57
N TYR A 350 -21.48 -1.34 0.56
CA TYR A 350 -20.18 -0.86 1.04
C TYR A 350 -19.26 -2.01 1.46
N LEU A 351 -19.77 -3.00 2.20
CA LEU A 351 -19.02 -4.21 2.58
C LEU A 351 -18.49 -4.97 1.35
N ARG A 352 -19.28 -5.05 0.27
CA ARG A 352 -18.83 -5.61 -1.01
C ARG A 352 -17.73 -4.78 -1.65
N GLN A 353 -17.90 -3.45 -1.69
CA GLN A 353 -16.94 -2.51 -2.28
C GLN A 353 -15.53 -2.66 -1.68
N ILE A 354 -15.46 -2.80 -0.36
CA ILE A 354 -14.18 -2.95 0.37
C ILE A 354 -13.67 -4.40 0.43
N GLY A 355 -14.39 -5.36 -0.16
CA GLY A 355 -14.01 -6.77 -0.16
C GLY A 355 -14.24 -7.49 1.18
N ALA A 356 -15.07 -6.95 2.06
CA ALA A 356 -15.43 -7.55 3.33
C ALA A 356 -16.63 -8.50 3.25
N LEU A 357 -17.26 -8.65 2.08
CA LEU A 357 -18.44 -9.51 1.90
C LEU A 357 -18.10 -10.78 1.09
N ASP A 358 -18.42 -11.93 1.65
CA ASP A 358 -18.41 -13.24 0.98
C ASP A 358 -19.84 -13.57 0.52
N GLU A 359 -19.99 -13.63 -0.81
CA GLU A 359 -21.25 -13.84 -1.52
C GLU A 359 -21.30 -15.21 -2.21
N THR A 360 -20.40 -16.13 -1.85
CA THR A 360 -20.32 -17.45 -2.48
C THR A 360 -21.63 -18.23 -2.35
N ASP A 361 -22.36 -18.00 -1.25
CA ASP A 361 -23.74 -18.43 -1.06
C ASP A 361 -24.68 -17.20 -1.04
N PRO A 362 -25.43 -16.95 -2.13
CA PRO A 362 -26.34 -15.81 -2.21
C PRO A 362 -27.46 -15.82 -1.16
N GLN A 363 -27.75 -16.96 -0.53
CA GLN A 363 -28.74 -17.06 0.54
C GLN A 363 -28.15 -16.75 1.92
N ILE A 364 -26.83 -16.82 2.06
CA ILE A 364 -26.12 -16.64 3.32
C ILE A 364 -24.89 -15.77 3.07
N LEU A 365 -25.10 -14.47 3.05
CA LEU A 365 -24.01 -13.50 2.97
C LEU A 365 -23.21 -13.51 4.28
N ARG A 366 -21.88 -13.39 4.16
CA ARG A 366 -20.97 -13.43 5.30
C ARG A 366 -20.00 -12.26 5.25
N VAL A 367 -19.75 -11.66 6.40
CA VAL A 367 -18.68 -10.68 6.59
C VAL A 367 -17.37 -11.43 6.83
N VAL A 368 -16.37 -11.17 6.00
CA VAL A 368 -15.00 -11.67 6.15
C VAL A 368 -14.29 -10.78 7.17
N VAL A 369 -14.19 -11.27 8.41
CA VAL A 369 -13.79 -10.44 9.57
C VAL A 369 -12.45 -9.73 9.37
N PRO A 370 -11.36 -10.39 8.91
CA PRO A 370 -10.10 -9.68 8.73
C PRO A 370 -10.17 -8.56 7.67
N ASN A 371 -10.95 -8.74 6.60
CA ASN A 371 -11.15 -7.71 5.57
C ASN A 371 -11.97 -6.53 6.12
N TYR A 372 -12.96 -6.80 6.96
CA TYR A 372 -13.73 -5.76 7.65
C TYR A 372 -12.84 -4.94 8.61
N ILE A 373 -12.09 -5.63 9.48
CA ILE A 373 -11.21 -4.98 10.46
C ILE A 373 -10.14 -4.12 9.79
N LEU A 374 -9.59 -4.57 8.65
CA LEU A 374 -8.62 -3.80 7.87
C LEU A 374 -9.26 -2.78 6.91
N GLY A 375 -10.59 -2.66 6.92
CA GLY A 375 -11.34 -1.69 6.12
C GLY A 375 -11.09 -0.24 6.56
N LEU A 376 -11.21 0.70 5.62
CA LEU A 376 -10.91 2.11 5.86
C LEU A 376 -11.93 2.82 6.79
N SER A 377 -13.10 2.22 7.05
CA SER A 377 -14.02 2.69 8.09
C SER A 377 -13.45 2.53 9.51
N ASN A 378 -12.46 1.65 9.69
CA ASN A 378 -11.76 1.41 10.96
C ASN A 378 -10.42 2.17 11.06
N CYS A 379 -10.20 3.19 10.21
CA CYS A 379 -8.99 4.00 10.21
C CYS A 379 -9.25 5.42 10.73
N ILE A 380 -8.27 5.96 11.44
CA ILE A 380 -8.17 7.37 11.84
C ILE A 380 -7.18 8.07 10.91
N ALA A 381 -7.64 9.07 10.19
CA ALA A 381 -6.92 9.68 9.08
C ALA A 381 -6.74 11.19 9.30
N ALA A 382 -5.70 11.59 10.04
CA ALA A 382 -5.38 13.01 10.27
C ALA A 382 -4.07 13.48 9.65
N SER A 383 -3.17 12.57 9.28
CA SER A 383 -1.97 12.97 8.57
C SER A 383 -2.28 13.14 7.09
N SER A 384 -1.49 13.98 6.42
CA SER A 384 -1.43 14.06 4.96
C SER A 384 -0.66 12.89 4.34
N TYR A 385 0.07 12.11 5.15
CA TYR A 385 1.03 11.09 4.73
C TYR A 385 0.63 9.68 5.11
N TYR A 386 -0.07 9.51 6.23
CA TYR A 386 -0.51 8.21 6.72
C TYR A 386 -1.90 8.26 7.40
N MET A 387 -2.45 7.06 7.59
CA MET A 387 -3.58 6.78 8.46
C MET A 387 -3.14 5.82 9.56
N VAL A 388 -3.78 5.92 10.71
CA VAL A 388 -3.69 4.93 11.77
C VAL A 388 -4.86 3.97 11.60
N CYS A 389 -4.57 2.72 11.30
CA CYS A 389 -5.58 1.68 11.09
C CYS A 389 -5.28 0.47 11.95
N CYS A 390 -6.23 -0.46 12.00
CA CYS A 390 -6.03 -1.75 12.60
C CYS A 390 -4.79 -2.47 12.03
N ILE A 391 -3.99 -3.07 12.91
CA ILE A 391 -2.78 -3.80 12.54
C ILE A 391 -3.18 -5.09 11.83
N ASN A 392 -2.53 -5.37 10.69
CA ASN A 392 -2.67 -6.63 9.97
C ASN A 392 -1.88 -7.74 10.70
N GLU A 393 -2.60 -8.54 11.49
CA GLU A 393 -2.00 -9.67 12.23
C GLU A 393 -1.37 -10.73 11.31
N CYS A 394 -1.83 -10.85 10.05
CA CYS A 394 -1.24 -11.73 9.05
C CYS A 394 0.24 -11.44 8.81
N ASP A 395 0.66 -10.17 8.92
CA ASP A 395 2.04 -9.78 8.69
C ASP A 395 2.99 -10.44 9.69
N ALA A 396 2.54 -10.76 10.91
CA ALA A 396 3.34 -11.52 11.87
C ALA A 396 3.57 -12.97 11.44
N HIS A 397 2.59 -13.60 10.77
CA HIS A 397 2.75 -14.94 10.20
C HIS A 397 3.71 -14.91 9.01
N LEU A 398 3.53 -13.94 8.12
CA LEU A 398 4.37 -13.78 6.94
C LEU A 398 5.82 -13.41 7.33
N THR A 399 6.01 -12.51 8.30
CA THR A 399 7.35 -12.13 8.82
C THR A 399 8.12 -13.34 9.34
N ARG A 400 7.48 -14.26 10.09
CA ARG A 400 8.15 -15.48 10.56
C ARG A 400 8.64 -16.37 9.40
N LEU A 401 7.87 -16.45 8.33
CA LEU A 401 8.25 -17.21 7.13
C LEU A 401 9.36 -16.51 6.35
N GLU A 402 9.30 -15.19 6.20
CA GLU A 402 10.35 -14.38 5.60
C GLU A 402 11.68 -14.55 6.37
N GLU A 403 11.65 -14.47 7.70
CA GLU A 403 12.80 -14.65 8.58
C GLU A 403 13.37 -16.07 8.51
N ALA A 404 12.52 -17.10 8.46
CA ALA A 404 12.97 -18.50 8.39
C ALA A 404 13.52 -18.89 7.01
N LEU A 405 12.91 -18.38 5.92
CA LEU A 405 13.22 -18.81 4.56
C LEU A 405 14.27 -17.92 3.87
N GLN A 406 14.35 -16.63 4.24
CA GLN A 406 15.27 -15.65 3.67
C GLN A 406 15.26 -15.63 2.12
N SER A 407 14.09 -15.86 1.54
CA SER A 407 13.89 -15.98 0.08
C SER A 407 12.47 -15.57 -0.29
N HIS A 408 12.31 -14.98 -1.48
CA HIS A 408 11.00 -14.58 -2.04
C HIS A 408 10.15 -15.74 -2.53
N GLN A 409 10.73 -16.93 -2.61
CA GLN A 409 10.07 -18.15 -3.03
C GLN A 409 10.71 -19.36 -2.37
N ALA A 410 9.92 -20.40 -2.10
CA ALA A 410 10.37 -21.61 -1.43
C ALA A 410 9.62 -22.85 -1.94
N THR A 411 10.15 -24.05 -1.72
CA THR A 411 9.38 -25.27 -2.01
C THR A 411 8.27 -25.47 -0.96
N PRO A 412 7.17 -26.19 -1.27
CA PRO A 412 6.15 -26.52 -0.28
C PRO A 412 6.71 -27.13 1.00
N GLU A 413 7.71 -28.03 0.89
CA GLU A 413 8.31 -28.72 2.02
C GLU A 413 9.06 -27.75 2.94
N ALA A 414 9.79 -26.78 2.37
CA ALA A 414 10.50 -25.77 3.14
C ALA A 414 9.53 -24.85 3.91
N ILE A 415 8.40 -24.47 3.29
CA ILE A 415 7.35 -23.66 3.93
C ILE A 415 6.71 -24.44 5.09
N LEU A 416 6.34 -25.70 4.85
CA LEU A 416 5.73 -26.54 5.89
C LEU A 416 6.70 -26.77 7.06
N LEU A 417 7.99 -26.93 6.78
CA LEU A 417 9.02 -27.03 7.82
C LEU A 417 9.15 -25.73 8.63
N ALA A 418 9.10 -24.58 7.98
CA ALA A 418 9.20 -23.26 8.63
C ALA A 418 8.00 -22.92 9.53
N LEU A 419 6.80 -23.40 9.19
CA LEU A 419 5.57 -23.14 9.94
C LEU A 419 5.51 -23.77 11.33
N ASN A 420 6.26 -24.86 11.56
CA ASN A 420 6.37 -25.56 12.84
C ASN A 420 5.02 -25.99 13.48
N HIS A 421 4.01 -26.32 12.66
CA HIS A 421 2.73 -26.90 13.11
C HIS A 421 2.07 -27.74 12.00
N THR A 422 1.06 -28.53 12.36
CA THR A 422 0.36 -29.43 11.42
C THR A 422 -0.62 -28.67 10.53
N VAL A 423 -0.47 -28.82 9.21
CA VAL A 423 -1.36 -28.23 8.19
C VAL A 423 -2.30 -29.31 7.65
N ALA A 424 -3.57 -28.97 7.40
CA ALA A 424 -4.56 -29.91 6.85
C ALA A 424 -4.14 -30.45 5.47
N PRO A 425 -4.50 -31.70 5.10
CA PRO A 425 -4.10 -32.28 3.81
C PRO A 425 -4.57 -31.49 2.57
N SER A 426 -5.73 -30.85 2.65
CA SER A 426 -6.26 -29.97 1.58
C SER A 426 -5.33 -28.77 1.34
N LEU A 427 -4.90 -28.10 2.41
CA LEU A 427 -3.99 -26.95 2.36
C LEU A 427 -2.59 -27.35 1.91
N GLN A 428 -2.10 -28.53 2.29
CA GLN A 428 -0.85 -29.06 1.74
C GLN A 428 -0.94 -29.24 0.22
N ARG A 429 -2.05 -29.79 -0.27
CA ARG A 429 -2.32 -29.94 -1.70
C ARG A 429 -2.40 -28.59 -2.41
N ARG A 430 -3.11 -27.61 -1.84
CA ARG A 430 -3.16 -26.25 -2.38
C ARG A 430 -1.77 -25.63 -2.49
N LEU A 431 -0.90 -25.82 -1.50
CA LEU A 431 0.47 -25.35 -1.56
C LEU A 431 1.27 -26.02 -2.69
N SER A 432 1.06 -27.33 -2.91
CA SER A 432 1.63 -28.04 -4.06
C SER A 432 1.07 -27.55 -5.40
N ASP A 433 -0.22 -27.22 -5.49
CA ASP A 433 -0.84 -26.68 -6.69
C ASP A 433 -0.23 -25.31 -7.06
N ILE A 434 -0.02 -24.45 -6.06
CA ILE A 434 0.68 -23.16 -6.24
C ILE A 434 2.10 -23.39 -6.76
N ALA A 435 2.84 -24.33 -6.16
CA ALA A 435 4.19 -24.65 -6.61
C ALA A 435 4.20 -25.18 -8.05
N ALA A 436 3.27 -26.05 -8.42
CA ALA A 436 3.13 -26.57 -9.78
C ALA A 436 2.85 -25.45 -10.78
N HIS A 437 2.03 -24.46 -10.40
CA HIS A 437 1.76 -23.25 -11.19
C HIS A 437 3.02 -22.37 -11.39
N HIS A 438 4.00 -22.48 -10.48
CA HIS A 438 5.19 -21.63 -10.42
C HIS A 438 6.52 -22.41 -10.48
N SER A 439 6.60 -23.39 -11.39
CA SER A 439 7.85 -24.12 -11.70
C SER A 439 8.50 -24.81 -10.48
N GLY A 440 7.65 -25.32 -9.58
CA GLY A 440 8.00 -26.07 -8.37
C GLY A 440 8.32 -25.21 -7.14
N LEU A 441 8.10 -23.90 -7.20
CA LEU A 441 8.36 -22.97 -6.10
C LEU A 441 7.10 -22.16 -5.79
N VAL A 442 6.88 -21.80 -4.54
CA VAL A 442 5.77 -20.98 -4.08
C VAL A 442 6.28 -19.56 -3.86
N PRO A 443 5.75 -18.55 -4.57
CA PRO A 443 6.08 -17.15 -4.34
C PRO A 443 5.45 -16.65 -3.03
N LEU A 444 6.25 -16.16 -2.08
CA LEU A 444 5.76 -15.77 -0.76
C LEU A 444 4.98 -14.44 -0.75
N HIS A 445 5.19 -13.59 -1.76
CA HIS A 445 4.52 -12.29 -1.90
C HIS A 445 3.53 -12.29 -3.08
N GLY A 446 3.02 -13.48 -3.44
CA GLY A 446 1.98 -13.65 -4.44
C GLY A 446 0.59 -13.75 -3.80
N ARG A 447 -0.43 -13.36 -4.56
CA ARG A 447 -1.84 -13.47 -4.17
C ARG A 447 -2.21 -14.90 -3.77
N LEU A 448 -1.78 -15.92 -4.51
CA LEU A 448 -2.13 -17.31 -4.18
C LEU A 448 -1.57 -17.75 -2.82
N PHE A 449 -0.37 -17.29 -2.45
CA PHE A 449 0.18 -17.58 -1.14
C PHE A 449 -0.54 -16.82 -0.02
N ALA A 450 -0.92 -15.56 -0.24
CA ALA A 450 -1.78 -14.82 0.67
C ALA A 450 -3.15 -15.52 0.86
N GLN A 451 -3.70 -16.11 -0.21
CA GLN A 451 -4.96 -16.84 -0.17
C GLN A 451 -4.81 -18.13 0.64
N TRP A 452 -3.69 -18.81 0.48
CA TRP A 452 -3.33 -19.96 1.30
C TRP A 452 -3.20 -19.59 2.79
N LEU A 453 -2.55 -18.46 3.10
CA LEU A 453 -2.48 -17.93 4.46
C LEU A 453 -3.86 -17.56 5.02
N HIS A 454 -4.77 -17.00 4.21
CA HIS A 454 -6.16 -16.72 4.61
C HIS A 454 -6.89 -17.99 5.07
N HIS A 455 -6.73 -19.10 4.34
CA HIS A 455 -7.36 -20.36 4.77
C HIS A 455 -6.64 -21.03 5.94
N LEU A 456 -5.33 -20.83 6.09
CA LEU A 456 -4.56 -21.35 7.22
C LEU A 456 -4.83 -20.59 8.53
N TYR A 457 -4.99 -19.26 8.44
CA TYR A 457 -5.18 -18.32 9.55
C TYR A 457 -6.39 -17.41 9.29
N PRO A 458 -7.62 -17.95 9.30
CA PRO A 458 -8.81 -17.21 8.87
C PRO A 458 -9.23 -16.08 9.81
N HIS A 459 -8.71 -16.06 11.04
CA HIS A 459 -8.97 -14.97 11.99
C HIS A 459 -8.00 -13.80 11.77
N GLU A 460 -6.81 -14.05 11.25
CA GLU A 460 -5.72 -13.08 11.18
C GLU A 460 -5.46 -12.58 9.76
N CYS A 461 -5.64 -13.43 8.75
CA CYS A 461 -5.26 -13.14 7.38
C CYS A 461 -6.46 -12.71 6.52
N PRO A 462 -6.42 -11.53 5.87
CA PRO A 462 -7.46 -11.11 4.95
C PRO A 462 -7.48 -11.95 3.67
N TYR A 463 -8.67 -12.09 3.09
CA TYR A 463 -8.85 -12.70 1.79
C TYR A 463 -8.32 -11.78 0.70
N PRO A 464 -7.38 -12.24 -0.16
CA PRO A 464 -6.77 -11.41 -1.18
C PRO A 464 -7.60 -11.41 -2.47
N HIS A 465 -8.50 -10.44 -2.57
CA HIS A 465 -9.25 -10.17 -3.80
C HIS A 465 -8.30 -9.80 -4.95
N MET A 466 -8.71 -10.11 -6.18
CA MET A 466 -7.94 -9.74 -7.38
C MET A 466 -7.98 -8.21 -7.60
N SER A 467 -6.91 -7.63 -8.15
CA SER A 467 -6.91 -6.22 -8.59
C SER A 467 -8.17 -5.86 -9.36
N GLY A 468 -8.80 -4.75 -8.99
CA GLY A 468 -9.97 -4.22 -9.69
C GLY A 468 -11.31 -4.90 -9.37
N THR A 469 -11.34 -5.94 -8.53
CA THR A 469 -12.60 -6.55 -8.07
C THR A 469 -13.19 -5.85 -6.84
N THR A 470 -12.35 -5.15 -6.07
CA THR A 470 -12.71 -4.38 -4.89
C THR A 470 -11.94 -3.05 -4.90
N SER A 471 -12.50 -2.01 -4.26
CA SER A 471 -11.79 -0.74 -4.03
C SER A 471 -11.93 -0.35 -2.56
N PRO A 472 -10.85 -0.47 -1.76
CA PRO A 472 -10.82 0.04 -0.39
C PRO A 472 -10.93 1.57 -0.42
N ILE A 473 -12.09 2.09 -0.01
CA ILE A 473 -12.37 3.52 0.06
C ILE A 473 -13.06 3.85 1.38
N ARG A 474 -12.94 5.09 1.83
CA ARG A 474 -13.63 5.56 3.04
C ARG A 474 -15.14 5.65 2.81
N PRO A 475 -15.97 5.53 3.86
CA PRO A 475 -17.42 5.65 3.75
C PRO A 475 -17.85 6.92 3.00
N GLU A 476 -17.26 8.07 3.32
CA GLU A 476 -17.64 9.37 2.75
C GLU A 476 -17.39 9.42 1.24
N VAL A 477 -16.28 8.84 0.79
CA VAL A 477 -15.91 8.77 -0.63
C VAL A 477 -16.83 7.81 -1.37
N PHE A 478 -17.17 6.67 -0.76
CA PHE A 478 -18.13 5.72 -1.34
C PHE A 478 -19.49 6.38 -1.55
N GLU A 479 -19.98 7.12 -0.57
CA GLU A 479 -21.27 7.82 -0.67
C GLU A 479 -21.27 8.88 -1.77
N GLU A 480 -20.18 9.64 -1.90
CA GLU A 480 -20.01 10.65 -2.96
C GLU A 480 -19.94 10.03 -4.36
N GLU A 481 -19.14 8.98 -4.54
CA GLU A 481 -18.91 8.35 -5.85
C GLU A 481 -20.08 7.48 -6.30
N SER A 482 -20.69 6.71 -5.40
CA SER A 482 -21.75 5.76 -5.73
C SER A 482 -23.15 6.35 -5.61
N GLY A 483 -23.33 7.40 -4.80
CA GLY A 483 -24.65 7.92 -4.41
C GLY A 483 -25.46 6.98 -3.51
N GLN A 484 -24.84 5.92 -2.98
CA GLN A 484 -25.45 4.95 -2.05
C GLN A 484 -24.92 5.17 -0.62
N PRO A 485 -25.74 4.95 0.43
CA PRO A 485 -25.27 5.10 1.80
C PRO A 485 -24.27 4.01 2.17
N ALA A 486 -23.21 4.38 2.89
CA ALA A 486 -22.24 3.44 3.44
C ALA A 486 -22.82 2.70 4.66
N GLU A 487 -23.78 3.30 5.36
CA GLU A 487 -24.55 2.69 6.44
C GLU A 487 -25.85 2.05 5.92
N ALA A 488 -26.16 0.84 6.41
CA ALA A 488 -27.38 0.12 6.10
C ALA A 488 -28.60 0.80 6.72
N SER A 489 -29.70 0.84 5.98
CA SER A 489 -30.99 1.27 6.55
C SER A 489 -31.50 0.28 7.60
N GLU A 490 -32.30 0.76 8.56
CA GLU A 490 -32.98 -0.11 9.55
C GLU A 490 -33.82 -1.19 8.83
N GLU A 491 -34.44 -0.84 7.71
CA GLU A 491 -35.20 -1.76 6.87
C GLU A 491 -34.35 -2.84 6.20
N GLU A 492 -33.17 -2.49 5.65
CA GLU A 492 -32.21 -3.46 5.07
C GLU A 492 -31.75 -4.45 6.14
N MET A 493 -31.35 -3.93 7.30
CA MET A 493 -30.89 -4.75 8.42
C MET A 493 -31.98 -5.73 8.86
N ILE A 494 -33.22 -5.27 9.02
CA ILE A 494 -34.36 -6.13 9.39
C ILE A 494 -34.61 -7.20 8.33
N GLN A 495 -34.58 -6.84 7.04
CA GLN A 495 -34.79 -7.80 5.95
C GLN A 495 -33.78 -8.94 5.98
N HIS A 496 -32.50 -8.64 6.19
CA HIS A 496 -31.45 -9.66 6.31
C HIS A 496 -31.60 -10.52 7.58
N VAL A 497 -32.01 -9.92 8.71
CA VAL A 497 -32.24 -10.65 9.97
C VAL A 497 -33.44 -11.60 9.87
N GLU A 498 -34.56 -11.15 9.29
CA GLU A 498 -35.79 -11.94 9.19
C GLU A 498 -35.75 -12.98 8.07
N GLY A 499 -35.02 -12.71 6.99
CA GLY A 499 -34.86 -13.61 5.84
C GLY A 499 -33.81 -14.71 6.02
N ALA A 500 -33.02 -14.68 7.10
CA ALA A 500 -31.88 -15.56 7.28
C ALA A 500 -32.29 -17.03 7.51
N PRO A 501 -31.72 -17.99 6.75
CA PRO A 501 -31.94 -19.41 7.02
C PRO A 501 -31.25 -19.86 8.32
N TRP A 502 -31.69 -21.03 8.83
CA TRP A 502 -31.06 -21.68 9.96
C TRP A 502 -29.59 -22.02 9.68
N ARG A 503 -28.75 -22.02 10.73
CA ARG A 503 -27.32 -22.40 10.63
C ARG A 503 -27.21 -23.82 10.06
N ALA A 504 -26.68 -23.93 8.83
CA ALA A 504 -26.37 -25.20 8.20
C ALA A 504 -25.04 -25.75 8.73
N ALA A 505 -24.70 -27.01 8.42
CA ALA A 505 -23.35 -27.51 8.68
C ALA A 505 -22.35 -26.89 7.67
N PRO A 506 -21.07 -26.70 8.05
CA PRO A 506 -20.06 -26.24 7.11
C PRO A 506 -19.91 -27.21 5.94
N THR A 507 -19.83 -26.67 4.72
CA THR A 507 -19.76 -27.46 3.47
C THR A 507 -18.39 -27.41 2.79
N HIS A 508 -17.45 -26.62 3.31
CA HIS A 508 -16.09 -26.47 2.76
C HIS A 508 -15.19 -27.68 3.09
N GLU A 509 -14.16 -27.92 2.28
CA GLU A 509 -13.20 -29.01 2.54
C GLU A 509 -12.48 -28.80 3.88
N GLU A 510 -12.08 -29.90 4.53
CA GLU A 510 -11.37 -29.87 5.81
C GLU A 510 -10.15 -28.94 5.74
N GLY A 511 -10.06 -27.95 6.63
CA GLY A 511 -8.95 -27.00 6.69
C GLY A 511 -9.10 -25.78 5.78
N MET A 512 -10.11 -25.71 4.92
CA MET A 512 -10.50 -24.44 4.28
C MET A 512 -11.57 -23.73 5.13
N CYS A 513 -11.59 -22.41 5.13
CA CYS A 513 -12.59 -21.61 5.85
C CYS A 513 -13.79 -21.19 4.98
N SER A 514 -13.71 -21.36 3.65
CA SER A 514 -14.76 -21.03 2.68
C SER A 514 -14.51 -21.75 1.34
N HIS A 515 -15.44 -21.59 0.39
CA HIS A 515 -15.28 -22.06 -1.00
C HIS A 515 -14.61 -21.02 -1.90
N MET A 516 -14.16 -19.88 -1.35
CA MET A 516 -13.50 -18.80 -2.09
C MET A 516 -12.06 -19.20 -2.45
N TRP A 517 -11.86 -20.25 -3.23
CA TRP A 517 -10.54 -20.60 -3.76
C TRP A 517 -10.46 -20.33 -5.26
N SER A 518 -9.42 -19.63 -5.70
CA SER A 518 -9.21 -19.28 -7.11
C SER A 518 -7.72 -19.31 -7.48
N MET A 519 -7.39 -19.85 -8.66
CA MET A 519 -6.00 -20.08 -9.11
C MET A 519 -5.39 -18.90 -9.89
N GLU A 520 -6.08 -17.77 -9.98
CA GLU A 520 -5.54 -16.54 -10.58
C GLU A 520 -4.39 -15.98 -9.72
N GLU A 521 -3.29 -15.57 -10.34
CA GLU A 521 -2.12 -15.09 -9.60
C GLU A 521 -1.85 -13.60 -9.85
N GLU A 522 -1.43 -12.90 -8.80
CA GLU A 522 -0.88 -11.55 -8.89
C GLU A 522 0.40 -11.48 -8.07
N LEU A 523 1.48 -11.05 -8.72
CA LEU A 523 2.80 -11.02 -8.12
C LEU A 523 3.23 -9.59 -7.91
N ILE A 524 3.89 -9.34 -6.79
CA ILE A 524 4.48 -8.04 -6.48
C ILE A 524 5.52 -7.59 -7.53
N ASP A 525 6.27 -8.55 -8.11
CA ASP A 525 7.19 -8.32 -9.22
C ASP A 525 7.10 -9.49 -10.22
N PRO A 526 6.27 -9.36 -11.28
CA PRO A 526 6.15 -10.40 -12.30
C PRO A 526 7.45 -10.66 -13.06
N ALA A 527 8.30 -9.66 -13.22
CA ALA A 527 9.53 -9.75 -14.00
C ALA A 527 10.63 -10.53 -13.25
N ALA A 528 10.66 -10.49 -11.91
CA ALA A 528 11.58 -11.29 -11.10
C ALA A 528 11.35 -12.82 -11.28
N GLN A 529 10.09 -13.25 -11.50
CA GLN A 529 9.81 -14.65 -11.79
C GLN A 529 10.15 -15.07 -13.22
N GLY A 530 9.95 -14.18 -14.19
CA GLY A 530 10.35 -14.44 -15.58
C GLY A 530 11.83 -14.78 -15.70
N LEU A 531 12.69 -14.03 -14.99
CA LEU A 531 14.14 -14.29 -14.91
C LEU A 531 14.46 -15.65 -14.27
N THR A 532 13.76 -16.03 -13.19
CA THR A 532 13.93 -17.36 -12.56
C THR A 532 13.55 -18.49 -13.53
N ARG A 533 12.45 -18.34 -14.30
CA ARG A 533 12.05 -19.33 -15.31
C ARG A 533 13.11 -19.50 -16.40
N LEU A 534 13.68 -18.41 -16.90
CA LEU A 534 14.74 -18.44 -17.92
C LEU A 534 16.04 -19.08 -17.42
N LEU A 535 16.39 -18.88 -16.16
CA LEU A 535 17.58 -19.48 -15.55
C LEU A 535 17.41 -20.98 -15.23
N LYS A 536 16.17 -21.45 -15.08
CA LYS A 536 15.84 -22.83 -14.67
C LYS A 536 15.37 -23.72 -15.82
N GLU A 537 15.09 -23.18 -17.01
CA GLU A 537 14.96 -24.02 -18.20
C GLU A 537 16.27 -24.80 -18.38
N PRO A 538 16.24 -26.15 -18.36
CA PRO A 538 17.42 -26.90 -18.76
C PRO A 538 17.64 -26.53 -20.22
N GLN A 539 18.72 -25.81 -20.52
CA GLN A 539 19.19 -25.65 -21.88
C GLN A 539 19.26 -27.05 -22.48
N SER A 540 18.29 -27.41 -23.32
CA SER A 540 18.32 -28.66 -24.05
C SER A 540 19.44 -28.53 -25.09
N GLN A 541 20.68 -28.72 -24.64
CA GLN A 541 21.87 -28.77 -25.48
C GLN A 541 21.78 -29.87 -26.56
N ALA A 542 20.77 -30.76 -26.45
CA ALA A 542 20.44 -31.76 -27.46
C ALA A 542 19.83 -31.19 -28.76
N VAL A 543 19.06 -30.09 -28.72
CA VAL A 543 18.37 -29.58 -29.93
C VAL A 543 19.31 -28.71 -30.79
N GLY A 544 20.24 -27.98 -30.17
CA GLY A 544 21.26 -27.20 -30.86
C GLY A 544 22.25 -28.08 -31.63
N ALA A 545 22.69 -29.19 -31.02
CA ALA A 545 23.62 -30.13 -31.66
C ALA A 545 22.99 -30.87 -32.86
N GLN A 546 21.70 -31.22 -32.79
CA GLN A 546 21.01 -31.88 -33.91
C GLN A 546 20.76 -30.93 -35.09
N ARG A 547 20.47 -29.64 -34.83
CA ARG A 547 20.34 -28.64 -35.90
C ARG A 547 21.68 -28.30 -36.55
N LEU A 548 22.77 -28.22 -35.78
CA LEU A 548 24.11 -28.03 -36.33
C LEU A 548 24.58 -29.23 -37.15
N ALA A 549 24.31 -30.45 -36.68
CA ALA A 549 24.65 -31.68 -37.40
C ALA A 549 23.86 -31.84 -38.71
N ALA A 550 22.58 -31.46 -38.73
CA ALA A 550 21.77 -31.48 -39.95
C ALA A 550 22.24 -30.45 -40.99
N VAL A 551 22.64 -29.25 -40.55
CA VAL A 551 23.19 -28.21 -41.44
C VAL A 551 24.57 -28.61 -41.99
N LEU A 552 25.43 -29.18 -41.16
CA LEU A 552 26.74 -29.70 -41.60
C LEU A 552 26.58 -30.89 -42.56
N ALA A 553 25.65 -31.80 -42.31
CA ALA A 553 25.35 -32.91 -43.22
C ALA A 553 24.80 -32.41 -44.57
N ALA A 554 23.93 -31.40 -44.58
CA ALA A 554 23.43 -30.79 -45.81
C ALA A 554 24.54 -30.09 -46.61
N LEU A 555 25.47 -29.40 -45.95
CA LEU A 555 26.62 -28.76 -46.59
C LEU A 555 27.60 -29.79 -47.19
N CYS A 556 27.81 -30.92 -46.53
CA CYS A 556 28.62 -32.01 -47.07
C CYS A 556 27.98 -32.64 -48.33
N ILE A 557 26.66 -32.83 -48.35
CA ILE A 557 25.93 -33.37 -49.51
C ILE A 557 25.99 -32.39 -50.71
N PHE A 558 25.87 -31.08 -50.46
CA PHE A 558 26.03 -30.06 -51.51
C PHE A 558 27.45 -30.00 -52.07
N SER A 559 28.49 -30.19 -51.24
CA SER A 559 29.89 -30.24 -51.70
C SER A 559 30.22 -31.49 -52.54
N ALA A 560 29.53 -32.61 -52.29
CA ALA A 560 29.69 -33.84 -53.06
C ALA A 560 29.01 -33.78 -54.44
N PHE A 561 27.90 -33.04 -54.57
CA PHE A 561 27.22 -32.86 -55.87
C PHE A 561 27.86 -31.79 -56.77
N GLY A 562 28.57 -30.81 -56.19
CA GLY A 562 29.25 -29.75 -56.95
C GLY A 562 30.50 -30.20 -57.71
N SER A 563 31.07 -31.38 -57.38
CA SER A 563 32.30 -31.90 -57.99
C SER A 563 32.06 -32.88 -59.15
N THR A 564 30.81 -33.28 -59.42
CA THR A 564 30.45 -34.20 -60.52
C THR A 564 29.93 -33.52 -61.80
N PHE A 565 29.71 -32.20 -61.82
CA PHE A 565 29.20 -31.48 -63.01
C PHE A 565 30.16 -30.43 -63.59
N ALA A 566 31.44 -30.48 -63.24
CA ALA A 566 32.49 -29.64 -63.84
C ALA A 566 33.28 -30.40 -64.92
N LYS A 567 32.60 -30.88 -65.97
CA LYS A 567 33.21 -31.25 -67.26
C LYS A 567 32.13 -31.38 -68.33
N GLU A 568 32.40 -30.78 -69.50
CA GLU A 568 31.53 -30.63 -70.69
C GLU A 568 30.49 -29.50 -70.55
N GLY A 569 30.38 -28.50 -71.43
CA GLY A 569 30.98 -28.27 -72.73
C GLY A 569 30.00 -27.44 -73.59
N SER A 570 30.42 -26.25 -73.99
CA SER A 570 29.92 -25.45 -75.12
C SER A 570 28.52 -24.76 -75.04
N GLY A 571 28.60 -23.42 -75.05
CA GLY A 571 27.85 -22.47 -75.89
C GLY A 571 26.38 -22.69 -76.24
N ARG A 572 25.53 -21.74 -75.83
CA ARG A 572 24.60 -20.98 -76.69
C ARG A 572 23.99 -19.79 -75.92
N ARG A 573 23.36 -18.90 -76.68
CA ARG A 573 23.24 -17.46 -76.47
C ARG A 573 21.77 -17.03 -76.34
N TRP A 574 21.53 -15.99 -75.53
CA TRP A 574 20.33 -15.11 -75.43
C TRP A 574 19.01 -15.79 -74.98
N HIS A 575 18.04 -15.13 -74.31
CA HIS A 575 17.58 -13.74 -74.32
C HIS A 575 16.88 -13.39 -72.98
N VAL A 576 16.95 -12.11 -72.58
CA VAL A 576 16.16 -11.51 -71.49
C VAL A 576 14.83 -10.98 -72.08
N SER A 577 13.71 -11.23 -71.41
CA SER A 577 12.51 -10.39 -71.50
C SER A 577 11.90 -10.19 -70.11
N SER A 578 11.83 -8.92 -69.71
CA SER A 578 11.02 -8.43 -68.59
C SER A 578 9.54 -8.46 -68.95
N ASN A 579 8.68 -8.84 -68.00
CA ASN A 579 7.35 -8.25 -67.93
C ASN A 579 6.86 -8.16 -66.49
N SER A 580 6.35 -6.97 -66.19
CA SER A 580 5.68 -6.49 -65.00
C SER A 580 4.27 -7.03 -64.88
N GLU A 581 3.80 -7.32 -63.67
CA GLU A 581 2.36 -7.28 -63.35
C GLU A 581 2.15 -7.07 -61.84
N GLN A 582 1.35 -6.05 -61.51
CA GLN A 582 0.75 -5.80 -60.19
C GLN A 582 -0.28 -6.89 -59.85
N PRO A 583 -0.79 -6.91 -58.61
CA PRO A 583 -2.22 -6.60 -58.50
C PRO A 583 -2.64 -5.77 -57.26
N GLU A 584 -3.90 -5.37 -57.36
CA GLU A 584 -4.65 -4.33 -56.67
C GLU A 584 -5.10 -4.64 -55.22
N ARG A 585 -5.52 -3.56 -54.55
CA ARG A 585 -6.29 -3.49 -53.31
C ARG A 585 -7.73 -4.00 -53.50
N SER A 586 -8.30 -4.62 -52.45
CA SER A 586 -9.38 -4.06 -51.60
C SER A 586 -10.27 -5.15 -50.98
N ALA A 587 -10.51 -5.07 -49.66
CA ALA A 587 -11.80 -5.40 -49.05
C ALA A 587 -11.85 -4.86 -47.60
N VAL A 588 -12.95 -4.16 -47.35
CA VAL A 588 -13.46 -3.54 -46.12
C VAL A 588 -14.12 -4.60 -45.22
N TYR A 589 -14.10 -4.43 -43.89
CA TYR A 589 -15.28 -4.65 -43.04
C TYR A 589 -15.09 -3.96 -41.68
N SER A 590 -16.09 -3.15 -41.32
CA SER A 590 -16.39 -2.63 -39.99
C SER A 590 -17.67 -3.30 -39.51
N VAL A 591 -17.69 -3.82 -38.28
CA VAL A 591 -18.74 -3.67 -37.25
C VAL A 591 -18.03 -3.80 -35.90
#